data_AF-A0A923PMY2-F1
#
_entry.id   AF-A0A923PMY2-F1
#
_cell.length_a   1.000
_cell.length_b   1.000
_cell.length_c   1.000
_cell.angle_alpha   90.00
_cell.angle_beta   90.00
_cell.angle_gamma   90.00
#
_symmetry.space_group_name_H-M   'P 1'
#
loop_
_entity.id
_entity.type
_entity.pdbx_description
1 polymer ?
#
loop_
_entity_poly.entity_id
_entity_poly.type
_entity_poly.pdbx_seq_one_letter_code
_entity_poly.pdbx_strand_id
1 'polypeptide(L)'
;MLLFLMVAEGLRAESVDEFQRHYSGETEWDSGLATLTITASGFLCFPGKNNPNRSKNTGEGAGYFIWNVPPEVRSIIIDSCVTVNAAFHTQAAVRIIGRDRRTSIIYGTSIRDWEDNNGTGRINDVYNYSAIQAFGGRLVVRNLSIVDPKAFCIRAFRQPAEVTGVNFIDTRGGSQNHSDGVSAGQGSLIEDCYFETGDDNVKVYAPEMVVANCTFNMVENAVPIQLGWGGYSDGASATMLNILVKGNSGRHSAGNAVIGGGQKGKGTVTLRLRHMRVDNPNASLINFRSPGQYLAGAITQSAIRVKRLYGPMPEGGDLAHSTLDIEDSEVQFLEAGEWIEDKAPVLRPITGSLVGEYALPSCFRPTAAGSVQASSEAGRR
;
A
#
# COMPACT_ATOMS: atom_id res chain seq x y z
N MET A 1 -45.04 -8.90 -16.70
CA MET A 1 -43.73 -9.24 -16.14
C MET A 1 -42.72 -8.28 -16.73
N LEU A 2 -42.45 -7.16 -16.03
CA LEU A 2 -41.57 -6.10 -16.51
C LEU A 2 -40.11 -6.54 -16.25
N LEU A 3 -39.41 -6.93 -17.32
CA LEU A 3 -37.98 -7.26 -17.26
C LEU A 3 -37.20 -5.95 -17.14
N PHE A 4 -36.85 -5.58 -15.90
CA PHE A 4 -35.92 -4.47 -15.66
C PHE A 4 -34.53 -4.88 -16.18
N LEU A 5 -34.20 -4.48 -17.40
CA LEU A 5 -32.82 -4.41 -17.86
C LEU A 5 -32.13 -3.33 -17.02
N MET A 6 -31.58 -3.71 -15.88
CA MET A 6 -30.50 -2.93 -15.28
C MET A 6 -29.31 -3.07 -16.21
N VAL A 7 -29.17 -2.11 -17.14
CA VAL A 7 -27.92 -1.86 -17.83
C VAL A 7 -26.96 -1.39 -16.75
N ALA A 8 -26.26 -2.33 -16.13
CA ALA A 8 -25.09 -2.01 -15.36
C ALA A 8 -24.14 -1.33 -16.36
N GLU A 9 -23.97 -0.01 -16.23
CA GLU A 9 -22.87 0.70 -16.86
C GLU A 9 -21.59 0.18 -16.21
N GLY A 10 -21.20 -1.03 -16.61
CA GLY A 10 -19.94 -1.63 -16.21
C GLY A 10 -18.83 -0.69 -16.65
N LEU A 11 -17.85 -0.52 -15.76
CA LEU A 11 -16.58 0.12 -16.07
C LEU A 11 -16.06 -0.45 -17.39
N ARG A 12 -16.19 0.32 -18.48
CA ARG A 12 -15.69 -0.09 -19.78
C ARG A 12 -14.17 -0.15 -19.67
N ALA A 13 -13.62 -1.34 -19.82
CA ALA A 13 -12.19 -1.51 -19.91
C ALA A 13 -11.70 -0.89 -21.22
N GLU A 14 -10.55 -0.21 -21.18
CA GLU A 14 -9.93 0.30 -22.39
C GLU A 14 -9.08 -0.78 -23.04
N SER A 15 -9.14 -0.91 -24.36
CA SER A 15 -8.38 -1.93 -25.08
C SER A 15 -6.86 -1.71 -24.95
N VAL A 16 -6.07 -2.73 -25.29
CA VAL A 16 -4.61 -2.58 -25.37
C VAL A 16 -4.24 -1.49 -26.38
N ASP A 17 -4.86 -1.45 -27.56
CA ASP A 17 -4.63 -0.40 -28.56
C ASP A 17 -4.95 1.01 -28.03
N GLU A 18 -5.97 1.16 -27.17
CA GLU A 18 -6.26 2.42 -26.50
C GLU A 18 -5.14 2.81 -25.54
N PHE A 19 -4.65 1.89 -24.72
CA PHE A 19 -3.50 2.13 -23.87
C PHE A 19 -2.27 2.55 -24.69
N GLN A 20 -1.92 1.80 -25.74
CA GLN A 20 -0.74 2.09 -26.57
C GLN A 20 -0.82 3.45 -27.26
N ARG A 21 -2.01 3.88 -27.69
CA ARG A 21 -2.21 5.22 -28.30
C ARG A 21 -2.07 6.37 -27.30
N HIS A 22 -2.38 6.13 -26.03
CA HIS A 22 -2.43 7.15 -24.98
C HIS A 22 -1.22 7.11 -24.03
N TYR A 23 -0.38 6.10 -24.14
CA TYR A 23 0.87 5.99 -23.41
C TYR A 23 1.99 6.65 -24.21
N SER A 24 2.76 7.53 -23.56
CA SER A 24 3.84 8.28 -24.24
C SER A 24 5.13 7.49 -24.48
N GLY A 25 5.25 6.31 -23.85
CA GLY A 25 6.41 5.43 -23.99
C GLY A 25 6.18 4.37 -25.07
N GLU A 26 7.06 3.37 -25.09
CA GLU A 26 6.99 2.25 -26.04
C GLU A 26 6.45 1.00 -25.34
N THR A 27 5.71 0.20 -26.09
CA THR A 27 5.12 -1.05 -25.60
C THR A 27 5.04 -2.09 -26.70
N GLU A 28 5.01 -3.35 -26.30
CA GLU A 28 4.83 -4.51 -27.18
C GLU A 28 3.65 -5.36 -26.67
N TRP A 29 2.69 -5.64 -27.54
CA TRP A 29 1.55 -6.50 -27.23
C TRP A 29 1.71 -7.87 -27.89
N ASP A 30 1.77 -8.93 -27.07
CA ASP A 30 1.68 -10.31 -27.53
C ASP A 30 0.27 -10.84 -27.24
N SER A 31 -0.56 -10.88 -28.29
CA SER A 31 -1.93 -11.38 -28.19
C SER A 31 -2.03 -12.89 -27.97
N GLY A 32 -1.01 -13.65 -28.38
CA GLY A 32 -0.94 -15.10 -28.15
C GLY A 32 -0.67 -15.43 -26.69
N LEU A 33 0.14 -14.61 -26.02
CA LEU A 33 0.45 -14.72 -24.59
C LEU A 33 -0.44 -13.84 -23.70
N ALA A 34 -1.30 -13.01 -24.29
CA ALA A 34 -2.09 -12.03 -23.56
C ALA A 34 -1.22 -11.14 -22.65
N THR A 35 -0.07 -10.69 -23.15
CA THR A 35 0.96 -9.99 -22.40
C THR A 35 1.29 -8.64 -23.03
N LEU A 36 1.13 -7.57 -22.26
CA LEU A 36 1.64 -6.25 -22.61
C LEU A 36 2.98 -6.03 -21.94
N THR A 37 4.03 -5.75 -22.72
CA THR A 37 5.35 -5.35 -22.20
C THR A 37 5.53 -3.85 -22.42
N ILE A 38 5.93 -3.11 -21.38
CA ILE A 38 6.26 -1.69 -21.43
C ILE A 38 7.78 -1.60 -21.48
N THR A 39 8.31 -1.24 -22.65
CA THR A 39 9.74 -1.30 -23.01
C THR A 39 10.44 0.05 -22.87
N ALA A 40 9.70 1.17 -22.85
CA ALA A 40 10.27 2.48 -22.59
C ALA A 40 9.43 3.30 -21.61
N SER A 41 10.12 4.16 -20.84
CA SER A 41 9.50 5.03 -19.84
C SER A 41 8.49 6.00 -20.48
N GLY A 42 7.41 6.30 -19.76
CA GLY A 42 6.35 7.14 -20.27
C GLY A 42 5.25 7.40 -19.25
N PHE A 43 4.27 8.20 -19.66
CA PHE A 43 3.07 8.48 -18.88
C PHE A 43 1.82 8.14 -19.69
N LEU A 44 0.76 7.75 -18.98
CA LEU A 44 -0.55 7.51 -19.57
C LEU A 44 -1.42 8.76 -19.45
N CYS A 45 -2.08 9.14 -20.54
CA CYS A 45 -3.07 10.21 -20.53
C CYS A 45 -4.23 9.89 -21.47
N PHE A 46 -5.36 9.47 -20.89
CA PHE A 46 -6.65 9.36 -21.57
C PHE A 46 -7.38 10.70 -21.53
N PRO A 47 -7.48 11.43 -22.67
CA PRO A 47 -8.15 12.73 -22.73
C PRO A 47 -9.63 12.60 -22.35
N GLY A 48 -10.12 13.51 -21.52
CA GLY A 48 -11.53 13.53 -21.09
C GLY A 48 -11.93 12.39 -20.15
N LYS A 49 -11.01 11.50 -19.75
CA LYS A 49 -11.34 10.41 -18.83
C LYS A 49 -11.51 10.92 -17.41
N ASN A 50 -12.75 10.84 -16.95
CA ASN A 50 -13.10 10.99 -15.54
C ASN A 50 -12.99 9.64 -14.83
N ASN A 51 -12.67 9.66 -13.54
CA ASN A 51 -12.77 8.44 -12.74
C ASN A 51 -14.26 8.05 -12.63
N PRO A 52 -14.66 6.86 -13.09
CA PRO A 52 -16.07 6.44 -13.08
C PRO A 52 -16.60 6.12 -11.67
N ASN A 53 -15.74 5.86 -10.68
CA ASN A 53 -16.14 5.59 -9.29
C ASN A 53 -16.43 6.87 -8.48
N ARG A 54 -16.77 7.97 -9.16
CA ARG A 54 -16.86 9.29 -8.56
C ARG A 54 -18.29 9.63 -8.12
N SER A 55 -18.40 10.20 -6.93
CA SER A 55 -19.54 11.03 -6.54
C SER A 55 -19.73 12.18 -7.54
N LYS A 56 -20.94 12.34 -8.09
CA LYS A 56 -21.31 13.27 -9.17
C LYS A 56 -21.00 14.77 -8.92
N ASN A 57 -20.45 15.14 -7.77
CA ASN A 57 -20.42 16.53 -7.27
C ASN A 57 -19.05 17.23 -7.31
N THR A 58 -18.02 16.67 -7.95
CA THR A 58 -16.74 17.37 -8.15
C THR A 58 -16.40 17.35 -9.65
N GLY A 59 -15.89 18.45 -10.23
CA GLY A 59 -15.73 18.64 -11.68
C GLY A 59 -14.64 17.76 -12.31
N GLU A 60 -14.73 17.49 -13.61
CA GLU A 60 -13.86 16.62 -14.43
C GLU A 60 -12.36 16.54 -14.02
N GLY A 61 -11.69 15.40 -14.23
CA GLY A 61 -10.26 15.46 -14.63
C GLY A 61 -9.18 14.64 -13.90
N ALA A 62 -9.45 13.83 -12.87
CA ALA A 62 -8.34 13.13 -12.18
C ALA A 62 -8.06 11.69 -12.68
N GLY A 63 -8.90 11.11 -13.55
CA GLY A 63 -8.82 9.69 -13.94
C GLY A 63 -7.93 9.38 -15.15
N TYR A 64 -7.31 10.40 -15.76
CA TYR A 64 -6.60 10.29 -17.05
C TYR A 64 -5.45 9.28 -17.08
N PHE A 65 -4.84 8.98 -15.93
CA PHE A 65 -3.69 8.08 -15.81
C PHE A 65 -4.08 6.64 -15.46
N ILE A 66 -5.37 6.36 -15.24
CA ILE A 66 -5.85 5.03 -14.89
C ILE A 66 -6.15 4.26 -16.16
N TRP A 67 -5.58 3.07 -16.32
CA TRP A 67 -6.01 2.07 -17.31
C TRP A 67 -6.93 1.06 -16.65
N ASN A 68 -8.18 0.99 -17.09
CA ASN A 68 -9.08 -0.11 -16.78
C ASN A 68 -8.68 -1.29 -17.68
N VAL A 69 -7.82 -2.15 -17.14
CA VAL A 69 -7.19 -3.27 -17.83
C VAL A 69 -8.26 -4.25 -18.31
N PRO A 70 -8.33 -4.57 -19.61
CA PRO A 70 -9.39 -5.40 -20.14
C PRO A 70 -9.12 -6.88 -19.84
N PRO A 71 -10.16 -7.71 -19.67
CA PRO A 71 -10.01 -9.09 -19.18
C PRO A 71 -9.12 -9.99 -20.04
N GLU A 72 -8.92 -9.66 -21.32
CA GLU A 72 -8.00 -10.36 -22.21
C GLU A 72 -6.53 -10.19 -21.83
N VAL A 73 -6.15 -9.15 -21.06
CA VAL A 73 -4.77 -8.95 -20.59
C VAL A 73 -4.52 -9.81 -19.35
N ARG A 74 -3.61 -10.77 -19.47
CA ARG A 74 -3.22 -11.68 -18.37
C ARG A 74 -1.94 -11.25 -17.68
N SER A 75 -1.06 -10.55 -18.39
CA SER A 75 0.21 -10.05 -17.85
C SER A 75 0.51 -8.64 -18.35
N ILE A 76 1.05 -7.83 -17.45
CA ILE A 76 1.71 -6.56 -17.73
C ILE A 76 3.16 -6.70 -17.25
N ILE A 77 4.11 -6.50 -18.14
CA ILE A 77 5.55 -6.56 -17.86
C ILE A 77 6.14 -5.16 -17.98
N ILE A 78 6.94 -4.74 -17.02
CA ILE A 78 7.68 -3.47 -17.05
C ILE A 78 9.16 -3.82 -17.17
N ASP A 79 9.83 -3.37 -18.23
CA ASP A 79 11.25 -3.66 -18.42
C ASP A 79 12.15 -3.01 -17.36
N SER A 80 13.40 -3.44 -17.31
CA SER A 80 14.40 -2.84 -16.44
C SER A 80 14.67 -1.41 -16.87
N CYS A 81 14.93 -0.53 -15.91
CA CYS A 81 15.13 0.91 -16.16
C CYS A 81 13.93 1.62 -16.82
N VAL A 82 12.72 1.08 -16.70
CA VAL A 82 11.48 1.70 -17.19
C VAL A 82 10.68 2.28 -16.03
N THR A 83 10.30 3.55 -16.15
CA THR A 83 9.39 4.25 -15.24
C THR A 83 8.05 4.49 -15.93
N VAL A 84 7.00 3.89 -15.38
CA VAL A 84 5.62 4.00 -15.86
C VAL A 84 4.82 4.92 -14.96
N ASN A 85 4.33 6.04 -15.49
CA ASN A 85 3.35 6.88 -14.78
C ASN A 85 1.95 6.58 -15.29
N ALA A 86 1.37 5.54 -14.71
CA ALA A 86 0.02 5.06 -14.95
C ALA A 86 -0.48 4.35 -13.68
N ALA A 87 -1.77 4.08 -13.64
CA ALA A 87 -2.38 3.15 -12.69
C ALA A 87 -3.08 2.01 -13.42
N PHE A 88 -3.09 0.82 -12.81
CA PHE A 88 -3.63 -0.40 -13.39
C PHE A 88 -4.83 -0.90 -12.59
N HIS A 89 -6.02 -0.82 -13.18
CA HIS A 89 -7.29 -1.15 -12.55
C HIS A 89 -7.89 -2.37 -13.24
N THR A 90 -7.97 -3.51 -12.55
CA THR A 90 -8.19 -4.81 -13.20
C THR A 90 -9.52 -5.43 -12.78
N GLN A 91 -10.19 -6.12 -13.70
CA GLN A 91 -11.46 -6.82 -13.44
C GLN A 91 -11.32 -8.35 -13.47
N ALA A 92 -10.17 -8.85 -13.94
CA ALA A 92 -9.84 -10.25 -14.03
C ALA A 92 -8.47 -10.53 -13.39
N ALA A 93 -8.14 -11.82 -13.28
CA ALA A 93 -6.84 -12.23 -12.77
C ALA A 93 -5.72 -11.70 -13.68
N VAL A 94 -4.75 -10.99 -13.11
CA VAL A 94 -3.65 -10.38 -13.84
C VAL A 94 -2.35 -10.50 -13.06
N ARG A 95 -1.25 -10.53 -13.81
CA ARG A 95 0.11 -10.45 -13.27
C ARG A 95 0.74 -9.12 -13.69
N ILE A 96 1.29 -8.37 -12.74
CA ILE A 96 2.05 -7.12 -13.00
C ILE A 96 3.47 -7.36 -12.51
N ILE A 97 4.43 -7.42 -13.43
CA ILE A 97 5.78 -7.92 -13.15
C ILE A 97 6.80 -6.92 -13.66
N GLY A 98 7.70 -6.47 -12.78
CA GLY A 98 8.92 -5.81 -13.24
C GLY A 98 9.99 -6.83 -13.61
N ARG A 99 10.80 -6.54 -14.63
CA ARG A 99 12.00 -7.34 -14.96
C ARG A 99 13.07 -7.19 -13.89
N ASP A 100 13.09 -6.06 -13.19
CA ASP A 100 14.02 -5.79 -12.10
C ASP A 100 13.33 -5.01 -10.98
N ARG A 101 13.36 -5.56 -9.75
CA ARG A 101 12.76 -4.98 -8.56
C ARG A 101 13.08 -3.52 -8.36
N ARG A 102 14.31 -3.11 -8.64
CA ARG A 102 14.78 -1.76 -8.32
C ARG A 102 14.49 -0.76 -9.44
N THR A 103 14.51 -1.20 -10.69
CA THR A 103 14.54 -0.31 -11.86
C THR A 103 13.29 -0.38 -12.72
N SER A 104 12.42 -1.38 -12.53
CA SER A 104 11.05 -1.41 -13.06
C SER A 104 10.13 -0.68 -12.10
N ILE A 105 9.68 0.53 -12.48
CA ILE A 105 9.05 1.48 -11.56
C ILE A 105 7.64 1.84 -12.03
N ILE A 106 6.67 1.81 -11.11
CA ILE A 106 5.40 2.52 -11.24
C ILE A 106 5.51 3.81 -10.43
N TYR A 107 5.39 4.96 -11.08
CA TYR A 107 5.54 6.28 -10.47
C TYR A 107 4.21 7.03 -10.46
N GLY A 108 3.80 7.55 -9.31
CA GLY A 108 2.57 8.33 -9.18
C GLY A 108 2.78 9.81 -9.46
N THR A 109 3.33 10.55 -8.50
CA THR A 109 3.44 12.01 -8.54
C THR A 109 4.42 12.52 -7.49
N SER A 110 5.11 13.63 -7.76
CA SER A 110 5.92 14.33 -6.77
C SER A 110 5.10 15.31 -5.92
N ILE A 111 3.81 15.48 -6.24
CA ILE A 111 2.91 16.39 -5.54
C ILE A 111 2.57 15.80 -4.16
N ARG A 112 2.83 16.58 -3.12
CA ARG A 112 2.36 16.31 -1.75
C ARG A 112 0.87 16.56 -1.64
N ASP A 113 0.20 15.75 -0.83
CA ASP A 113 -1.23 15.89 -0.53
C ASP A 113 -2.05 15.97 -1.84
N TRP A 114 -1.75 15.05 -2.76
CA TRP A 114 -2.29 15.07 -4.12
C TRP A 114 -3.82 15.13 -4.15
N GLU A 115 -4.49 14.57 -3.13
CA GLU A 115 -5.95 14.68 -2.99
C GLU A 115 -6.46 16.13 -3.02
N ASP A 116 -5.70 17.07 -2.46
CA ASP A 116 -6.03 18.49 -2.36
C ASP A 116 -5.29 19.32 -3.43
N ASN A 117 -4.10 18.87 -3.85
CA ASN A 117 -3.18 19.63 -4.71
C ASN A 117 -3.11 19.14 -6.18
N ASN A 118 -4.07 18.36 -6.65
CA ASN A 118 -4.10 17.85 -8.03
C ASN A 118 -4.55 18.87 -9.10
N GLY A 119 -4.95 20.09 -8.70
CA GLY A 119 -5.40 21.14 -9.62
C GLY A 119 -6.86 21.03 -10.08
N THR A 120 -7.59 19.98 -9.68
CA THR A 120 -9.04 19.78 -9.98
C THR A 120 -9.95 19.89 -8.74
N GLY A 121 -9.37 20.30 -7.60
CA GLY A 121 -10.02 20.38 -6.30
C GLY A 121 -9.88 19.11 -5.46
N ARG A 122 -10.48 19.12 -4.26
CA ARG A 122 -10.36 18.01 -3.30
C ARG A 122 -11.03 16.73 -3.81
N ILE A 123 -10.31 15.62 -3.68
CA ILE A 123 -10.80 14.27 -3.98
C ILE A 123 -11.20 13.55 -2.68
N ASN A 124 -12.49 13.34 -2.45
CA ASN A 124 -12.97 12.68 -1.23
C ASN A 124 -12.76 11.16 -1.19
N ASP A 125 -12.64 10.51 -2.37
CA ASP A 125 -12.45 9.07 -2.52
C ASP A 125 -11.08 8.76 -3.13
N VAL A 126 -10.02 9.33 -2.55
CA VAL A 126 -8.64 9.26 -3.08
C VAL A 126 -8.17 7.80 -3.28
N TYR A 127 -8.66 6.85 -2.48
CA TYR A 127 -8.37 5.42 -2.64
C TYR A 127 -8.76 4.83 -4.01
N ASN A 128 -9.68 5.46 -4.76
CA ASN A 128 -10.03 5.07 -6.14
C ASN A 128 -8.96 5.47 -7.17
N TYR A 129 -7.84 6.03 -6.73
CA TYR A 129 -6.69 6.43 -7.55
C TYR A 129 -5.43 5.64 -7.20
N SER A 130 -5.61 4.46 -6.60
CA SER A 130 -4.53 3.53 -6.26
C SER A 130 -3.70 3.20 -7.51
N ALA A 131 -2.38 3.06 -7.35
CA ALA A 131 -1.49 2.71 -8.46
C ALA A 131 -1.83 1.34 -9.07
N ILE A 132 -2.21 0.37 -8.24
CA ILE A 132 -2.77 -0.91 -8.68
C ILE A 132 -4.06 -1.16 -7.89
N GLN A 133 -5.15 -1.47 -8.60
CA GLN A 133 -6.43 -1.80 -8.00
C GLN A 133 -7.04 -3.05 -8.66
N ALA A 134 -7.45 -4.03 -7.86
CA ALA A 134 -8.12 -5.22 -8.37
C ALA A 134 -9.58 -5.22 -7.93
N PHE A 135 -10.49 -5.19 -8.90
CA PHE A 135 -11.93 -5.32 -8.71
C PHE A 135 -12.40 -6.76 -8.84
N GLY A 136 -11.63 -7.62 -9.54
CA GLY A 136 -11.94 -9.03 -9.72
C GLY A 136 -10.71 -9.87 -10.04
N GLY A 137 -10.80 -11.18 -9.76
CA GLY A 137 -9.73 -12.15 -9.99
C GLY A 137 -8.54 -12.00 -9.03
N ARG A 138 -7.61 -12.96 -9.09
CA ARG A 138 -6.38 -12.93 -8.28
C ARG A 138 -5.38 -11.94 -8.87
N LEU A 139 -4.85 -11.05 -8.03
CA LEU A 139 -3.78 -10.12 -8.41
C LEU A 139 -2.41 -10.72 -8.07
N VAL A 140 -1.47 -10.67 -9.00
CA VAL A 140 -0.06 -11.00 -8.72
C VAL A 140 0.80 -9.79 -9.06
N VAL A 141 1.57 -9.26 -8.11
CA VAL A 141 2.51 -8.15 -8.32
C VAL A 141 3.90 -8.59 -7.89
N ARG A 142 4.89 -8.51 -8.78
CA ARG A 142 6.24 -9.00 -8.47
C ARG A 142 7.35 -8.11 -9.01
N ASN A 143 8.46 -8.09 -8.27
CA ASN A 143 9.77 -7.63 -8.75
C ASN A 143 9.72 -6.23 -9.38
N LEU A 144 9.09 -5.26 -8.70
CA LEU A 144 9.02 -3.86 -9.12
C LEU A 144 9.04 -2.90 -7.93
N SER A 145 9.17 -1.60 -8.20
CA SER A 145 9.01 -0.55 -7.19
C SER A 145 7.81 0.34 -7.50
N ILE A 146 7.02 0.69 -6.49
CA ILE A 146 5.97 1.70 -6.56
C ILE A 146 6.48 2.93 -5.81
N VAL A 147 6.61 4.06 -6.53
CA VAL A 147 7.23 5.28 -6.02
C VAL A 147 6.23 6.44 -6.09
N ASP A 148 6.10 7.13 -4.96
CA ASP A 148 5.24 8.30 -4.76
C ASP A 148 3.84 8.12 -5.37
N PRO A 149 3.06 7.12 -4.94
CA PRO A 149 1.74 6.89 -5.51
C PRO A 149 0.84 8.14 -5.30
N LYS A 150 -0.07 8.40 -6.24
CA LYS A 150 -1.06 9.48 -6.12
C LYS A 150 -2.04 9.24 -4.97
N ALA A 151 -2.25 7.98 -4.62
CA ALA A 151 -3.05 7.48 -3.51
C ALA A 151 -2.36 6.21 -2.99
N PHE A 152 -3.10 5.12 -2.81
CA PHE A 152 -2.54 3.87 -2.28
C PHE A 152 -1.65 3.20 -3.34
N CYS A 153 -0.70 2.39 -2.90
CA CYS A 153 0.11 1.57 -3.80
C CYS A 153 -0.72 0.42 -4.40
N ILE A 154 -1.27 -0.46 -3.54
CA ILE A 154 -2.03 -1.64 -3.98
C ILE A 154 -3.33 -1.76 -3.19
N ARG A 155 -4.46 -1.81 -3.92
CA ARG A 155 -5.80 -2.04 -3.38
C ARG A 155 -6.50 -3.20 -4.09
N ALA A 156 -6.30 -4.42 -3.62
CA ALA A 156 -7.07 -5.59 -4.02
C ALA A 156 -8.33 -5.80 -3.15
N PHE A 157 -8.34 -5.25 -1.93
CA PHE A 157 -9.44 -5.23 -0.98
C PHE A 157 -10.10 -6.60 -0.71
N ARG A 158 -11.06 -7.04 -1.54
CA ARG A 158 -11.72 -8.36 -1.41
C ARG A 158 -11.04 -9.46 -2.23
N GLN A 159 -10.17 -9.10 -3.15
CA GLN A 159 -9.50 -10.04 -4.03
C GLN A 159 -8.20 -10.55 -3.39
N PRO A 160 -7.88 -11.86 -3.51
CA PRO A 160 -6.59 -12.37 -3.07
C PRO A 160 -5.47 -11.75 -3.89
N ALA A 161 -4.40 -11.35 -3.22
CA ALA A 161 -3.20 -10.82 -3.85
C ALA A 161 -1.96 -11.63 -3.47
N GLU A 162 -1.05 -11.78 -4.42
CA GLU A 162 0.33 -12.23 -4.18
C GLU A 162 1.27 -11.09 -4.53
N VAL A 163 1.96 -10.55 -3.54
CA VAL A 163 2.83 -9.38 -3.67
C VAL A 163 4.23 -9.77 -3.20
N THR A 164 5.15 -9.99 -4.14
CA THR A 164 6.48 -10.54 -3.83
C THR A 164 7.60 -9.71 -4.41
N GLY A 165 8.59 -9.34 -3.58
CA GLY A 165 9.76 -8.61 -4.06
C GLY A 165 9.42 -7.19 -4.54
N VAL A 166 8.49 -6.51 -3.85
CA VAL A 166 8.03 -5.16 -4.21
C VAL A 166 8.58 -4.12 -3.22
N ASN A 167 8.96 -2.95 -3.72
CA ASN A 167 9.30 -1.80 -2.87
C ASN A 167 8.17 -0.76 -2.94
N PHE A 168 7.78 -0.22 -1.78
CA PHE A 168 6.74 0.78 -1.61
C PHE A 168 7.40 2.03 -1.03
N ILE A 169 7.52 3.10 -1.83
CA ILE A 169 8.35 4.25 -1.49
C ILE A 169 7.54 5.54 -1.60
N ASP A 170 7.56 6.35 -0.56
CA ASP A 170 7.08 7.72 -0.55
C ASP A 170 8.20 8.68 -0.16
N THR A 171 8.82 9.29 -1.16
CA THR A 171 9.92 10.25 -1.00
C THR A 171 9.44 11.65 -0.60
N ARG A 172 8.11 11.86 -0.50
CA ARG A 172 7.51 13.16 -0.23
C ARG A 172 7.35 13.47 1.27
N GLY A 173 7.90 12.63 2.14
CA GLY A 173 7.89 12.82 3.60
C GLY A 173 6.67 12.23 4.31
N GLY A 174 5.78 11.53 3.61
CA GLY A 174 4.76 10.66 4.18
C GLY A 174 3.48 11.31 4.73
N SER A 175 3.53 12.50 5.32
CA SER A 175 2.31 13.17 5.83
C SER A 175 1.32 13.48 4.71
N GLN A 176 0.02 13.14 4.91
CA GLN A 176 -1.13 13.50 4.06
C GLN A 176 -1.07 13.07 2.57
N ASN A 177 -0.12 12.19 2.22
CA ASN A 177 0.03 11.70 0.84
C ASN A 177 -0.88 10.52 0.49
N HIS A 178 -1.55 9.91 1.47
CA HIS A 178 -2.34 8.69 1.32
C HIS A 178 -1.56 7.56 0.63
N SER A 179 -0.27 7.42 0.94
CA SER A 179 0.63 6.46 0.29
C SER A 179 0.54 5.05 0.90
N ASP A 180 -0.64 4.60 1.28
CA ASP A 180 -0.87 3.28 1.86
C ASP A 180 -0.21 2.16 1.04
N GLY A 181 0.32 1.14 1.72
CA GLY A 181 1.01 0.03 1.04
C GLY A 181 0.02 -0.95 0.40
N VAL A 182 -0.36 -2.00 1.11
CA VAL A 182 -1.18 -3.10 0.59
C VAL A 182 -2.47 -3.27 1.38
N SER A 183 -3.59 -3.29 0.66
CA SER A 183 -4.87 -3.84 1.11
C SER A 183 -5.29 -5.00 0.22
N ALA A 184 -5.49 -6.18 0.78
CA ALA A 184 -5.81 -7.38 0.00
C ALA A 184 -6.80 -8.30 0.73
N GLY A 185 -7.41 -9.21 -0.03
CA GLY A 185 -8.44 -10.12 0.44
C GLY A 185 -7.91 -11.34 1.16
N GLN A 186 -8.79 -12.27 1.45
CA GLN A 186 -8.48 -13.50 2.19
C GLN A 186 -7.37 -14.30 1.52
N GLY A 187 -6.48 -14.90 2.32
CA GLY A 187 -5.42 -15.79 1.82
C GLY A 187 -4.31 -15.08 1.04
N SER A 188 -4.21 -13.76 1.15
CA SER A 188 -3.19 -12.99 0.43
C SER A 188 -1.79 -13.21 1.00
N LEU A 189 -0.78 -13.19 0.12
CA LEU A 189 0.63 -13.31 0.45
C LEU A 189 1.34 -11.99 0.14
N ILE A 190 2.08 -11.46 1.12
CA ILE A 190 2.96 -10.30 0.98
C ILE A 190 4.34 -10.74 1.46
N GLU A 191 5.30 -10.87 0.54
CA GLU A 191 6.59 -11.50 0.83
C GLU A 191 7.77 -10.72 0.24
N ASP A 192 8.90 -10.72 0.94
CA ASP A 192 10.15 -10.09 0.50
C ASP A 192 9.97 -8.62 0.08
N CYS A 193 9.13 -7.86 0.79
CA CYS A 193 8.79 -6.47 0.45
C CYS A 193 9.53 -5.45 1.33
N TYR A 194 9.71 -4.24 0.79
CA TYR A 194 10.23 -3.09 1.53
C TYR A 194 9.21 -1.97 1.53
N PHE A 195 8.89 -1.44 2.71
CA PHE A 195 7.91 -0.37 2.89
C PHE A 195 8.57 0.86 3.49
N GLU A 196 8.42 1.98 2.82
CA GLU A 196 8.77 3.32 3.29
C GLU A 196 7.69 4.28 2.78
N THR A 197 6.46 4.05 3.25
CA THR A 197 5.31 4.86 2.87
C THR A 197 4.67 5.53 4.07
N GLY A 198 4.01 6.66 3.82
CA GLY A 198 3.38 7.51 4.83
C GLY A 198 1.88 7.29 4.95
N ASP A 199 1.48 6.08 5.31
CA ASP A 199 0.18 5.79 5.93
C ASP A 199 0.21 4.33 6.42
N ASP A 200 -0.90 3.62 6.35
CA ASP A 200 -1.02 2.22 6.67
C ASP A 200 -0.27 1.35 5.64
N ASN A 201 0.85 0.72 6.04
CA ASN A 201 1.69 -0.06 5.13
C ASN A 201 1.05 -1.42 4.78
N VAL A 202 0.61 -2.19 5.77
CA VAL A 202 -0.18 -3.42 5.56
C VAL A 202 -1.50 -3.34 6.32
N LYS A 203 -2.60 -3.38 5.57
CA LYS A 203 -3.97 -3.35 6.10
C LYS A 203 -4.51 -4.77 6.29
N VAL A 204 -4.56 -5.24 7.53
CA VAL A 204 -5.04 -6.58 7.91
C VAL A 204 -6.57 -6.58 7.97
N TYR A 205 -7.20 -6.59 6.80
CA TYR A 205 -8.66 -6.43 6.64
C TYR A 205 -9.36 -7.73 6.24
N ALA A 206 -8.62 -8.81 6.08
CA ALA A 206 -9.14 -10.09 5.66
C ALA A 206 -8.51 -11.24 6.47
N PRO A 207 -9.14 -12.42 6.52
CA PRO A 207 -8.59 -13.58 7.21
C PRO A 207 -7.41 -14.21 6.44
N GLU A 208 -6.58 -14.94 7.17
CA GLU A 208 -5.56 -15.85 6.62
C GLU A 208 -4.52 -15.15 5.73
N MET A 209 -4.20 -13.89 6.00
CA MET A 209 -3.11 -13.20 5.32
C MET A 209 -1.75 -13.72 5.81
N VAL A 210 -0.76 -13.75 4.91
CA VAL A 210 0.63 -14.07 5.26
C VAL A 210 1.51 -12.89 4.87
N VAL A 211 2.30 -12.40 5.83
CA VAL A 211 3.32 -11.36 5.60
C VAL A 211 4.67 -11.93 6.01
N ALA A 212 5.63 -12.02 5.09
CA ALA A 212 6.91 -12.66 5.35
C ALA A 212 8.11 -11.87 4.83
N ASN A 213 9.22 -11.88 5.57
CA ASN A 213 10.51 -11.31 5.13
C ASN A 213 10.42 -9.82 4.73
N CYS A 214 9.58 -9.06 5.43
CA CYS A 214 9.31 -7.67 5.07
C CYS A 214 10.06 -6.69 5.97
N THR A 215 10.53 -5.61 5.37
CA THR A 215 11.14 -4.48 6.07
C THR A 215 10.22 -3.26 6.00
N PHE A 216 9.95 -2.64 7.14
CA PHE A 216 9.17 -1.42 7.30
C PHE A 216 10.08 -0.32 7.85
N ASN A 217 10.35 0.71 7.05
CA ASN A 217 11.00 1.93 7.47
C ASN A 217 9.93 2.98 7.82
N MET A 218 9.74 3.22 9.11
CA MET A 218 8.70 4.11 9.62
C MET A 218 9.07 5.58 9.39
N VAL A 219 8.49 6.15 8.35
CA VAL A 219 8.47 7.59 8.06
C VAL A 219 7.27 8.27 8.76
N GLU A 220 7.11 9.58 8.57
CA GLU A 220 5.97 10.31 9.13
C GLU A 220 4.64 9.68 8.68
N ASN A 221 3.67 9.62 9.60
CA ASN A 221 2.34 9.02 9.40
C ASN A 221 2.30 7.49 9.14
N ALA A 222 3.46 6.82 9.04
CA ALA A 222 3.51 5.38 8.81
C ALA A 222 2.87 4.58 9.96
N VAL A 223 2.14 3.53 9.59
CA VAL A 223 1.66 2.46 10.49
C VAL A 223 1.92 1.11 9.81
N PRO A 224 2.99 0.38 10.19
CA PRO A 224 3.36 -0.89 9.58
C PRO A 224 2.21 -1.89 9.48
N ILE A 225 1.43 -2.04 10.55
CA ILE A 225 0.31 -2.99 10.65
C ILE A 225 -0.95 -2.24 11.05
N GLN A 226 -1.90 -2.09 10.12
CA GLN A 226 -3.19 -1.45 10.36
C GLN A 226 -4.31 -2.48 10.53
N LEU A 227 -5.07 -2.34 11.60
CA LEU A 227 -6.13 -3.28 12.03
C LEU A 227 -7.53 -2.90 11.55
N GLY A 228 -7.74 -1.71 11.00
CA GLY A 228 -9.02 -1.30 10.43
C GLY A 228 -9.50 0.07 10.87
N TRP A 229 -10.13 0.78 9.95
CA TRP A 229 -10.84 2.04 10.21
C TRP A 229 -12.36 1.86 10.33
N GLY A 230 -12.86 0.62 10.32
CA GLY A 230 -14.28 0.29 10.30
C GLY A 230 -14.52 -1.12 10.85
N GLY A 231 -15.72 -1.67 10.65
CA GLY A 231 -16.06 -3.05 11.04
C GLY A 231 -15.75 -4.12 9.99
N TYR A 232 -15.16 -3.75 8.85
CA TYR A 232 -14.85 -4.70 7.78
C TYR A 232 -13.64 -5.61 8.09
N SER A 233 -12.91 -5.33 9.17
CA SER A 233 -11.77 -6.12 9.65
C SER A 233 -12.15 -7.14 10.73
N ASP A 234 -13.44 -7.27 11.07
CA ASP A 234 -13.88 -8.26 12.05
C ASP A 234 -13.60 -9.69 11.53
N GLY A 235 -12.92 -10.49 12.34
CA GLY A 235 -12.45 -11.82 11.95
C GLY A 235 -11.20 -11.82 11.05
N ALA A 236 -10.61 -10.66 10.78
CA ALA A 236 -9.35 -10.60 10.02
C ALA A 236 -8.22 -11.28 10.80
N SER A 237 -7.27 -11.85 10.07
CA SER A 237 -6.12 -12.50 10.68
C SER A 237 -4.90 -12.50 9.78
N ALA A 238 -3.73 -12.39 10.39
CA ALA A 238 -2.46 -12.46 9.68
C ALA A 238 -1.41 -13.27 10.45
N THR A 239 -0.65 -14.07 9.71
CA THR A 239 0.61 -14.63 10.17
C THR A 239 1.75 -13.79 9.63
N MET A 240 2.55 -13.21 10.51
CA MET A 240 3.66 -12.31 10.17
C MET A 240 4.99 -12.94 10.62
N LEU A 241 5.84 -13.26 9.66
CA LEU A 241 7.07 -14.01 9.87
C LEU A 241 8.26 -13.18 9.42
N ASN A 242 9.31 -13.12 10.25
CA ASN A 242 10.55 -12.46 9.85
C ASN A 242 10.30 -11.01 9.37
N ILE A 243 9.95 -10.14 10.34
CA ILE A 243 9.58 -8.76 10.07
C ILE A 243 10.62 -7.83 10.70
N LEU A 244 11.13 -6.87 9.95
CA LEU A 244 11.91 -5.77 10.48
C LEU A 244 11.09 -4.48 10.44
N VAL A 245 10.86 -3.86 11.59
CA VAL A 245 10.35 -2.50 11.70
C VAL A 245 11.49 -1.62 12.24
N LYS A 246 11.83 -0.56 11.52
CA LYS A 246 12.89 0.38 11.91
C LYS A 246 12.45 1.82 11.69
N GLY A 247 13.20 2.75 12.25
CA GLY A 247 13.00 4.19 12.06
C GLY A 247 12.85 4.92 13.38
N ASN A 248 12.46 6.20 13.33
CA ASN A 248 12.26 7.02 14.52
C ASN A 248 11.00 7.89 14.44
N SER A 249 10.15 7.65 13.45
CA SER A 249 8.92 8.40 13.18
C SER A 249 7.70 7.48 13.19
N GLY A 250 6.55 7.99 12.74
CA GLY A 250 5.30 7.26 12.59
C GLY A 250 4.09 8.19 12.67
N ARG A 251 2.90 7.62 12.82
CA ARG A 251 1.69 8.39 13.08
C ARG A 251 1.68 8.96 14.50
N HIS A 252 2.02 10.24 14.64
CA HIS A 252 2.12 10.93 15.93
C HIS A 252 0.86 10.82 16.79
N SER A 253 -0.33 10.99 16.19
CA SER A 253 -1.61 10.89 16.90
C SER A 253 -1.90 9.50 17.48
N ALA A 254 -1.22 8.46 16.97
CA ALA A 254 -1.28 7.10 17.47
C ALA A 254 -0.05 6.74 18.33
N GLY A 255 0.80 7.72 18.68
CA GLY A 255 2.04 7.47 19.40
C GLY A 255 3.11 6.75 18.57
N ASN A 256 3.10 6.94 17.25
CA ASN A 256 3.97 6.24 16.30
C ASN A 256 3.80 4.72 16.40
N ALA A 257 2.55 4.25 16.41
CA ALA A 257 2.26 2.84 16.62
C ALA A 257 2.81 1.93 15.51
N VAL A 258 3.39 0.79 15.91
CA VAL A 258 3.74 -0.30 14.97
C VAL A 258 2.48 -1.05 14.52
N ILE A 259 1.62 -1.38 15.49
CA ILE A 259 0.31 -2.00 15.29
C ILE A 259 -0.75 -0.96 15.66
N GLY A 260 -1.49 -0.48 14.68
CA GLY A 260 -2.45 0.62 14.85
C GLY A 260 -3.88 0.23 14.46
N GLY A 261 -4.83 0.76 15.21
CA GLY A 261 -6.27 0.64 14.97
C GLY A 261 -6.94 2.00 14.78
N GLY A 262 -7.86 2.10 13.81
CA GLY A 262 -8.53 3.33 13.47
C GLY A 262 -9.66 3.74 14.42
N GLN A 263 -10.05 5.02 14.35
CA GLN A 263 -11.10 5.65 15.19
C GLN A 263 -12.46 4.93 15.21
N LYS A 264 -12.82 4.31 14.09
CA LYS A 264 -14.08 3.56 13.93
C LYS A 264 -13.84 2.06 13.77
N GLY A 265 -12.64 1.58 14.11
CA GLY A 265 -12.31 0.16 14.09
C GLY A 265 -13.29 -0.65 14.94
N LYS A 266 -13.77 -1.77 14.42
CA LYS A 266 -14.66 -2.68 15.14
C LYS A 266 -14.30 -4.13 14.85
N GLY A 267 -14.58 -4.99 15.82
CA GLY A 267 -14.38 -6.43 15.70
C GLY A 267 -13.01 -6.89 16.19
N THR A 268 -12.74 -8.18 16.02
CA THR A 268 -11.52 -8.83 16.48
C THR A 268 -10.57 -9.12 15.33
N VAL A 269 -9.32 -8.67 15.45
CA VAL A 269 -8.22 -9.04 14.55
C VAL A 269 -7.26 -9.96 15.28
N THR A 270 -6.85 -11.08 14.64
CA THR A 270 -5.87 -12.02 15.21
C THR A 270 -4.53 -11.93 14.51
N LEU A 271 -3.45 -11.65 15.24
CA LEU A 271 -2.09 -11.60 14.70
C LEU A 271 -1.20 -12.70 15.29
N ARG A 272 -0.45 -13.39 14.44
CA ARG A 272 0.60 -14.33 14.86
C ARG A 272 1.94 -13.80 14.36
N LEU A 273 2.68 -13.11 15.23
CA LEU A 273 3.96 -12.50 14.89
C LEU A 273 5.10 -13.37 15.40
N ARG A 274 6.04 -13.72 14.53
CA ARG A 274 7.20 -14.54 14.88
C ARG A 274 8.46 -13.98 14.25
N HIS A 275 9.55 -13.92 15.02
CA HIS A 275 10.82 -13.35 14.56
C HIS A 275 10.67 -11.90 14.07
N MET A 276 9.86 -11.11 14.79
CA MET A 276 9.76 -9.69 14.55
C MET A 276 10.90 -8.96 15.26
N ARG A 277 11.53 -8.02 14.57
CA ARG A 277 12.44 -7.03 15.15
C ARG A 277 11.82 -5.65 15.02
N VAL A 278 11.68 -4.94 16.13
CA VAL A 278 11.27 -3.54 16.13
C VAL A 278 12.39 -2.70 16.73
N ASP A 279 12.84 -1.70 16.00
CA ASP A 279 13.82 -0.71 16.46
C ASP A 279 13.29 0.69 16.12
N ASN A 280 12.39 1.19 16.97
CA ASN A 280 11.86 2.54 16.90
C ASN A 280 11.66 3.10 18.31
N PRO A 281 12.66 3.82 18.85
CA PRO A 281 12.63 4.26 20.25
C PRO A 281 11.58 5.33 20.55
N ASN A 282 10.87 5.83 19.53
CA ASN A 282 9.79 6.81 19.67
C ASN A 282 8.39 6.16 19.56
N ALA A 283 8.31 4.90 19.14
CA ALA A 283 7.07 4.19 18.87
C ALA A 283 6.36 3.69 20.13
N SER A 284 5.04 3.55 20.05
CA SER A 284 4.33 2.53 20.81
C SER A 284 4.25 1.23 20.01
N LEU A 285 4.22 0.07 20.67
CA LEU A 285 3.97 -1.17 19.95
C LEU A 285 2.52 -1.23 19.43
N ILE A 286 1.55 -0.93 20.29
CA ILE A 286 0.12 -1.12 20.02
C ILE A 286 -0.65 0.20 20.23
N ASN A 287 -1.63 0.48 19.38
CA ASN A 287 -2.56 1.58 19.56
C ASN A 287 -3.97 1.21 19.09
N PHE A 288 -4.98 1.34 19.96
CA PHE A 288 -6.39 1.32 19.58
C PHE A 288 -6.99 2.70 19.81
N ARG A 289 -7.70 3.19 18.81
CA ARG A 289 -8.48 4.42 18.97
C ARG A 289 -9.90 4.09 19.41
N SER A 290 -10.53 3.08 18.83
CA SER A 290 -11.94 2.75 19.08
C SER A 290 -12.16 1.75 20.23
N PRO A 291 -13.24 1.89 21.02
CA PRO A 291 -13.64 0.89 22.02
C PRO A 291 -14.16 -0.40 21.38
N GLY A 292 -14.52 -0.40 20.09
CA GLY A 292 -15.08 -1.58 19.44
C GLY A 292 -14.04 -2.54 18.87
N GLN A 293 -12.75 -2.21 18.92
CA GLN A 293 -11.68 -2.94 18.25
C GLN A 293 -10.89 -3.78 19.24
N TYR A 294 -10.71 -5.06 18.89
CA TYR A 294 -10.02 -6.06 19.71
C TYR A 294 -8.84 -6.65 18.93
N LEU A 295 -7.75 -6.94 19.64
CA LEU A 295 -6.55 -7.58 19.11
C LEU A 295 -6.24 -8.85 19.91
N ALA A 296 -6.20 -9.98 19.23
CA ALA A 296 -5.82 -11.26 19.80
C ALA A 296 -4.56 -11.83 19.13
N GLY A 297 -3.94 -12.81 19.76
CA GLY A 297 -2.88 -13.64 19.18
C GLY A 297 -1.59 -13.59 19.97
N ALA A 298 -0.45 -13.71 19.30
CA ALA A 298 0.84 -13.81 19.99
C ALA A 298 1.99 -13.16 19.21
N ILE A 299 2.98 -12.66 19.96
CA ILE A 299 4.31 -12.29 19.51
C ILE A 299 5.29 -13.28 20.13
N THR A 300 6.06 -13.96 19.28
CA THR A 300 7.02 -14.99 19.72
C THR A 300 8.41 -14.77 19.13
N GLN A 301 9.45 -15.14 19.87
CA GLN A 301 10.83 -15.18 19.38
C GLN A 301 11.27 -13.88 18.70
N SER A 302 10.86 -12.75 19.30
CA SER A 302 10.99 -11.41 18.73
C SER A 302 11.88 -10.51 19.59
N ALA A 303 12.39 -9.43 19.00
CA ALA A 303 13.21 -8.43 19.69
C ALA A 303 12.59 -7.04 19.46
N ILE A 304 12.04 -6.44 20.51
CA ILE A 304 11.23 -5.23 20.41
C ILE A 304 11.87 -4.12 21.22
N ARG A 305 12.22 -3.02 20.56
CA ARG A 305 12.68 -1.78 21.18
C ARG A 305 11.75 -0.65 20.77
N VAL A 306 10.92 -0.22 21.71
CA VAL A 306 9.91 0.83 21.53
C VAL A 306 9.91 1.79 22.73
N LYS A 307 9.29 2.96 22.61
CA LYS A 307 9.10 3.86 23.74
C LYS A 307 8.22 3.23 24.82
N ARG A 308 7.12 2.61 24.41
CA ARG A 308 6.11 2.04 25.33
C ARG A 308 5.32 0.93 24.65
N LEU A 309 4.70 0.06 25.42
CA LEU A 309 3.85 -0.99 24.87
C LEU A 309 2.60 -0.40 24.20
N TYR A 310 1.94 0.57 24.84
CA TYR A 310 0.66 1.11 24.39
C TYR A 310 0.72 2.62 24.09
N GLY A 311 0.18 3.00 22.94
CA GLY A 311 0.02 4.40 22.51
C GLY A 311 -1.17 5.10 23.18
N PRO A 312 -1.39 6.40 22.89
CA PRO A 312 -2.53 7.16 23.40
C PRO A 312 -3.86 6.60 22.87
N MET A 313 -4.89 6.47 23.69
CA MET A 313 -6.19 5.92 23.29
C MET A 313 -7.27 7.02 23.28
N PRO A 314 -7.22 7.99 22.35
CA PRO A 314 -7.97 9.25 22.44
C PRO A 314 -9.50 9.11 22.33
N GLU A 315 -10.02 7.96 21.93
CA GLU A 315 -11.46 7.76 21.65
C GLU A 315 -12.06 6.57 22.43
N GLY A 316 -11.46 6.22 23.58
CA GLY A 316 -11.97 5.16 24.46
C GLY A 316 -11.50 3.76 24.10
N GLY A 317 -10.40 3.62 23.34
CA GLY A 317 -9.67 2.36 23.29
C GLY A 317 -9.32 1.86 24.70
N ASP A 318 -9.30 0.54 24.88
CA ASP A 318 -9.06 -0.10 26.17
C ASP A 318 -7.93 -1.12 26.04
N LEU A 319 -7.04 -1.16 27.02
CA LEU A 319 -5.98 -2.16 27.13
C LEU A 319 -6.56 -3.57 27.29
N ALA A 320 -7.72 -3.70 27.93
CA ALA A 320 -8.45 -4.96 28.07
C ALA A 320 -8.89 -5.54 26.72
N HIS A 321 -8.85 -4.75 25.63
CA HIS A 321 -9.17 -5.21 24.29
C HIS A 321 -7.98 -5.84 23.55
N SER A 322 -6.81 -5.91 24.20
CA SER A 322 -5.69 -6.71 23.71
C SER A 322 -5.49 -7.94 24.57
N THR A 323 -5.62 -9.11 23.95
CA THR A 323 -5.17 -10.40 24.50
C THR A 323 -3.96 -10.87 23.69
N LEU A 324 -3.06 -9.95 23.35
CA LEU A 324 -1.86 -10.26 22.58
C LEU A 324 -0.77 -10.74 23.55
N ASP A 325 -0.47 -12.02 23.51
CA ASP A 325 0.56 -12.62 24.36
C ASP A 325 1.94 -12.32 23.79
N ILE A 326 2.90 -11.97 24.64
CA ILE A 326 4.31 -11.78 24.25
C ILE A 326 5.14 -12.82 24.98
N GLU A 327 5.58 -13.83 24.24
CA GLU A 327 6.28 -15.00 24.78
C GLU A 327 7.64 -15.17 24.11
N ASP A 328 8.61 -15.72 24.84
CA ASP A 328 9.96 -16.01 24.33
C ASP A 328 10.60 -14.84 23.54
N SER A 329 10.30 -13.61 23.94
CA SER A 329 10.67 -12.38 23.23
C SER A 329 11.38 -11.42 24.17
N GLU A 330 12.32 -10.67 23.61
CA GLU A 330 13.11 -9.67 24.32
C GLU A 330 12.45 -8.30 24.06
N VAL A 331 11.97 -7.63 25.11
CA VAL A 331 11.18 -6.40 24.97
C VAL A 331 11.75 -5.30 25.84
N GLN A 332 11.97 -4.13 25.22
CA GLN A 332 12.47 -2.95 25.90
C GLN A 332 11.61 -1.73 25.68
N PHE A 333 11.42 -1.04 26.80
CA PHE A 333 10.64 0.17 26.91
C PHE A 333 11.50 1.32 27.44
N LEU A 334 11.15 2.52 27.03
CA LEU A 334 11.73 3.76 27.52
C LEU A 334 10.76 4.38 28.54
N GLU A 335 11.12 4.35 29.82
CA GLU A 335 10.35 4.98 30.91
C GLU A 335 11.14 6.14 31.50
N ALA A 336 10.49 7.29 31.70
CA ALA A 336 11.11 8.52 32.20
C ALA A 336 12.38 9.00 31.45
N GLY A 337 12.61 8.54 30.21
CA GLY A 337 13.79 8.89 29.42
C GLY A 337 14.97 7.91 29.60
N GLU A 338 14.80 6.87 30.42
CA GLU A 338 15.77 5.80 30.63
C GLU A 338 15.21 4.46 30.13
N TRP A 339 16.09 3.55 29.72
CA TRP A 339 15.69 2.20 29.32
C TRP A 339 15.56 1.35 30.58
N ILE A 340 14.40 0.70 30.77
CA ILE A 340 14.12 -0.09 31.98
C ILE A 340 15.04 -1.34 32.07
N GLU A 341 15.70 -1.72 30.98
CA GLU A 341 16.73 -2.77 30.97
C GLU A 341 18.08 -2.23 30.46
N ASP A 342 19.14 -2.46 31.24
CA ASP A 342 20.52 -1.99 30.97
C ASP A 342 21.17 -2.60 29.71
N LYS A 343 20.57 -3.62 29.10
CA LYS A 343 21.15 -4.32 27.94
C LYS A 343 20.17 -4.26 26.80
N ALA A 344 20.47 -3.53 25.72
CA ALA A 344 19.71 -3.56 24.47
C ALA A 344 19.32 -5.01 24.09
N PRO A 345 18.13 -5.26 23.49
CA PRO A 345 17.71 -6.63 23.19
C PRO A 345 18.80 -7.24 22.34
N VAL A 346 19.21 -8.47 22.64
CA VAL A 346 20.14 -9.17 21.78
C VAL A 346 19.37 -9.47 20.51
N LEU A 347 19.58 -8.58 19.53
CA LEU A 347 18.98 -8.66 18.22
C LEU A 347 19.44 -9.95 17.57
N ARG A 348 18.67 -11.03 17.79
CA ARG A 348 18.98 -12.33 17.22
C ARG A 348 19.01 -12.19 15.71
N PRO A 349 19.99 -12.80 15.03
CA PRO A 349 20.02 -12.83 13.59
C PRO A 349 18.67 -13.31 13.08
N ILE A 350 18.10 -12.48 12.24
CA ILE A 350 16.82 -12.77 11.64
C ILE A 350 17.03 -13.92 10.65
N THR A 351 16.23 -14.98 10.77
CA THR A 351 16.35 -16.17 9.92
C THR A 351 15.74 -15.86 8.55
N GLY A 352 16.60 -15.55 7.56
CA GLY A 352 16.18 -15.25 6.19
C GLY A 352 16.84 -14.00 5.63
N SER A 353 16.66 -13.77 4.33
CA SER A 353 17.12 -12.57 3.64
C SER A 353 16.09 -11.45 3.81
N LEU A 354 16.20 -10.65 4.86
CA LEU A 354 15.45 -9.39 4.92
C LEU A 354 15.82 -8.50 3.74
N VAL A 355 14.84 -7.75 3.26
CA VAL A 355 15.11 -6.72 2.25
C VAL A 355 15.86 -5.57 2.91
N GLY A 356 17.01 -5.23 2.34
CA GLY A 356 17.79 -4.07 2.73
C GLY A 356 17.10 -2.73 2.40
N GLU A 357 17.84 -1.64 2.62
CA GLU A 357 17.36 -0.30 2.25
C GLU A 357 17.17 -0.14 0.75
N TYR A 358 16.19 0.67 0.38
CA TYR A 358 15.95 1.06 -0.99
C TYR A 358 16.48 2.47 -1.24
N ALA A 359 17.23 2.63 -2.32
CA ALA A 359 17.56 3.94 -2.86
C ALA A 359 17.12 3.97 -4.32
N LEU A 360 16.52 5.10 -4.73
CA LEU A 360 16.09 5.29 -6.11
C LEU A 360 17.25 4.99 -7.07
N PRO A 361 17.02 4.21 -8.14
CA PRO A 361 18.09 3.91 -9.08
C PRO A 361 18.46 5.15 -9.90
N SER A 362 19.69 5.18 -10.40
CA SER A 362 20.19 6.28 -11.25
C SER A 362 19.43 6.42 -12.58
N CYS A 363 18.71 5.38 -13.01
CA CYS A 363 17.85 5.38 -14.19
C CYS A 363 16.42 5.87 -13.90
N PHE A 364 16.06 6.15 -12.64
CA PHE A 364 14.74 6.70 -12.32
C PHE A 364 14.58 8.06 -13.00
N ARG A 365 13.48 8.23 -13.71
CA ARG A 365 13.11 9.47 -14.40
C ARG A 365 11.66 9.78 -14.04
N PRO A 366 11.41 10.73 -13.12
CA PRO A 366 10.06 11.24 -12.89
C PRO A 366 9.50 11.73 -14.23
N THR A 367 8.39 11.15 -14.68
CA THR A 367 7.79 11.56 -15.95
C THR A 367 6.94 12.82 -15.75
N ALA A 368 6.98 13.72 -16.73
CA ALA A 368 6.49 15.10 -16.60
C ALA A 368 4.99 15.23 -16.29
N ALA A 369 4.17 14.21 -16.55
CA ALA A 369 2.74 14.26 -16.20
C ALA A 369 2.48 14.43 -14.70
N GLY A 370 3.45 14.10 -13.83
CA GLY A 370 3.36 14.34 -12.39
C GLY A 370 3.33 15.82 -11.98
N SER A 371 3.66 16.75 -12.88
CA SER A 371 3.63 18.21 -12.63
C SER A 371 2.59 18.96 -13.46
N VAL A 372 1.87 18.28 -14.36
CA VAL A 372 0.89 18.93 -15.22
C VAL A 372 -0.37 19.19 -14.40
N GLN A 373 -0.50 20.42 -13.90
CA GLN A 373 -1.84 20.98 -13.70
C GLN A 373 -2.59 20.74 -15.02
N ALA A 374 -3.74 20.10 -14.96
CA ALA A 374 -4.62 19.90 -16.11
C ALA A 374 -5.18 21.26 -16.59
N SER A 375 -4.33 22.23 -16.92
CA SER A 375 -4.71 23.46 -17.61
C SER A 375 -4.79 23.13 -19.09
N SER A 376 -6.01 22.88 -19.57
CA SER A 376 -6.64 23.35 -20.83
C SER A 376 -5.87 23.53 -22.15
N GLU A 377 -4.55 23.37 -22.24
CA GLU A 377 -3.75 23.69 -23.43
C GLU A 377 -3.50 22.49 -24.35
N ALA A 378 -3.81 21.26 -23.93
CA ALA A 378 -3.67 20.06 -24.77
C ALA A 378 -4.67 19.99 -25.95
N GLY A 379 -5.59 20.96 -26.07
CA GLY A 379 -6.55 21.07 -27.17
C GLY A 379 -6.09 21.90 -28.37
N ARG A 380 -4.80 22.29 -28.46
CA ARG A 380 -4.27 23.07 -29.59
C ARG A 380 -2.94 22.50 -30.11
N ARG A 381 -2.95 21.30 -30.70
CA ARG A 381 -1.98 20.89 -31.73
C ARG A 381 -2.65 20.00 -32.75
#